data_AF-A0A1X2KN73-F1
#
_entry.id   AF-A0A1X2KN73-F1
#
_cell.length_a   1.000
_cell.length_b   1.000
_cell.length_c   1.000
_cell.angle_alpha   90.00
_cell.angle_beta   90.00
_cell.angle_gamma   90.00
#
_symmetry.space_group_name_H-M   'P 1'
#
loop_
_entity.id
_entity.type
_entity.pdbx_description
1 polymer ?
#
loop_
_entity_poly.entity_id
_entity_poly.type
_entity_poly.pdbx_seq_one_letter_code
_entity_poly.pdbx_strand_id
1 'polypeptide(L)' 'MYFQDPKSPSQPGAVTALVRKKDGTGDSLDAKLEAGQQVHRFEFPAVARSAVEEVLFVTGTGRCFVIGPQA' A
#
# COMPACT_ATOMS: atom_id res chain seq x y z
N MET A 1 8.13 15.13 19.56
CA MET A 1 7.75 13.88 18.85
C MET A 1 9.03 13.08 18.64
N TYR A 2 9.05 11.82 19.06
CA TYR A 2 10.22 10.95 18.93
C TYR A 2 10.03 10.09 17.67
N PHE A 3 10.71 10.46 16.59
CA PHE A 3 10.81 9.61 15.40
C PHE A 3 11.98 8.65 15.65
N GLN A 4 11.67 7.37 15.88
CA GLN A 4 12.71 6.33 15.82
C GLN A 4 13.00 6.06 14.36
N ASP A 5 14.21 6.41 13.93
CA ASP A 5 14.73 5.85 12.69
C ASP A 5 14.72 4.32 12.80
N PRO A 6 14.26 3.60 11.77
CA PRO A 6 14.31 2.16 11.77
C PRO A 6 15.78 1.73 11.93
N LYS A 7 16.07 0.94 12.98
CA LYS A 7 17.41 0.46 13.33
C LYS A 7 18.10 -0.38 12.24
N SER A 8 17.40 -0.70 11.16
CA SER A 8 17.88 -1.52 10.05
C SER A 8 17.38 -0.95 8.72
N PRO A 9 18.18 -1.03 7.64
CA PRO A 9 17.69 -0.70 6.30
C PRO A 9 16.50 -1.59 5.93
N SER A 10 15.53 -1.03 5.20
CA SER A 10 14.41 -1.79 4.64
C SER A 10 14.95 -3.03 3.92
N GLN A 11 14.52 -4.21 4.35
CA GLN A 11 14.87 -5.44 3.66
C GLN A 11 14.09 -5.52 2.35
N PRO A 12 14.66 -6.17 1.31
CA PRO A 12 13.95 -6.37 0.07
C PRO A 12 12.71 -7.24 0.32
N GLY A 13 11.63 -6.93 -0.38
CA GLY A 13 10.34 -7.59 -0.15
C GLY A 13 9.40 -7.45 -1.33
N ALA A 14 8.32 -8.22 -1.32
CA ALA A 14 7.22 -8.07 -2.27
C ALA A 14 5.99 -7.52 -1.55
N VAL A 15 5.37 -6.53 -2.15
CA VAL A 15 4.13 -5.92 -1.66
C VAL A 15 3.12 -5.86 -2.80
N THR A 16 1.92 -6.36 -2.55
CA THR A 16 0.77 -6.21 -3.44
C THR A 16 -0.15 -5.13 -2.87
N ALA A 17 -0.41 -4.09 -3.64
CA ALA A 17 -1.44 -3.11 -3.34
C ALA A 17 -2.74 -3.50 -4.04
N LEU A 18 -3.80 -3.66 -3.27
CA LEU A 18 -5.14 -4.02 -3.71
C LEU A 18 -6.08 -2.85 -3.44
N VAL A 19 -6.74 -2.35 -4.47
CA VAL A 19 -7.81 -1.38 -4.34
C VAL A 19 -9.12 -2.09 -4.54
N ARG A 20 -10.01 -2.00 -3.56
CA ARG A 20 -11.40 -2.46 -3.69
C ARG A 20 -12.30 -1.24 -3.86
N LYS A 21 -13.16 -1.32 -4.85
CA LYS A 21 -14.13 -0.28 -5.20
C LYS A 21 -15.49 -0.64 -4.62
N LYS A 22 -16.30 0.39 -4.38
CA LYS A 22 -17.67 0.27 -3.83
C LYS A 22 -18.63 -0.51 -4.73
N ASP A 23 -18.29 -0.67 -6.01
CA ASP A 23 -19.05 -1.48 -6.97
C ASP A 23 -18.72 -2.98 -6.89
N GLY A 24 -17.83 -3.38 -5.97
CA GLY A 24 -17.37 -4.75 -5.80
C GLY A 24 -16.22 -5.16 -6.73
N THR A 25 -15.80 -4.29 -7.65
CA THR A 25 -14.63 -4.54 -8.51
C THR A 25 -13.34 -4.12 -7.80
N GLY A 26 -12.19 -4.57 -8.29
CA GLY A 26 -10.90 -4.21 -7.70
C GLY A 26 -9.78 -4.14 -8.71
N ASP A 27 -8.70 -3.48 -8.29
CA ASP A 27 -7.47 -3.31 -9.05
C ASP A 27 -6.30 -3.75 -8.16
N SER A 28 -5.26 -4.33 -8.77
CA SER A 28 -4.11 -4.86 -8.03
C SER A 28 -2.80 -4.48 -8.70
N LEU A 29 -1.82 -4.07 -7.90
CA LEU A 29 -0.46 -3.79 -8.37
C LEU A 29 0.56 -4.48 -7.46
N ASP A 30 1.42 -5.28 -8.08
CA ASP A 30 2.54 -5.91 -7.41
C ASP A 30 3.80 -5.06 -7.53
N ALA A 31 4.50 -4.88 -6.41
CA ALA A 31 5.76 -4.18 -6.35
C ALA A 31 6.83 -5.02 -5.65
N LYS A 32 8.04 -4.99 -6.20
CA LYS A 32 9.24 -5.42 -5.51
C LYS A 32 9.87 -4.20 -4.86
N LEU A 33 10.12 -4.30 -3.56
CA LEU A 33 10.84 -3.33 -2.76
C LEU A 33 12.30 -3.76 -2.72
N GLU A 34 13.20 -2.87 -3.10
CA GLU A 34 14.63 -3.14 -3.06
C GLU A 34 15.21 -2.86 -1.66
N ALA A 35 16.36 -3.47 -1.37
CA ALA A 35 17.06 -3.21 -0.11
C ALA A 35 17.44 -1.72 0.00
N GLY A 36 17.13 -1.11 1.15
CA GLY A 36 17.35 0.32 1.36
C GLY A 36 16.31 1.24 0.73
N GLN A 37 15.33 0.71 -0.02
CA GLN A 37 14.19 1.49 -0.48
C GLN A 37 13.24 1.76 0.69
N GLN A 38 13.19 3.01 1.14
CA GLN A 38 12.28 3.40 2.24
C GLN A 38 10.84 3.64 1.77
N VAL A 39 10.66 4.12 0.53
CA VAL A 39 9.35 4.53 0.01
C VAL A 39 9.12 3.91 -1.37
N HIS A 40 7.93 3.35 -1.57
CA HIS A 40 7.41 2.94 -2.87
C HIS A 40 6.03 3.57 -3.07
N ARG A 41 5.80 4.12 -4.27
CA ARG A 41 4.55 4.80 -4.60
C ARG A 41 3.73 3.93 -5.54
N PHE A 42 2.55 3.54 -5.09
CA PHE A 42 1.54 2.87 -5.92
C PHE A 42 0.60 3.91 -6.51
N GLU A 43 0.29 3.79 -7.80
CA GLU A 43 -0.61 4.69 -8.51
C GLU A 43 -1.69 3.90 -9.25
N PHE A 44 -2.94 4.33 -9.08
CA PHE A 44 -4.10 3.74 -9.75
C PHE A 44 -4.80 4.83 -10.58
N PRO A 45 -4.21 5.26 -11.71
CA PRO A 45 -4.71 6.41 -12.47
C PRO A 45 -6.11 6.20 -13.06
N ALA A 46 -6.49 4.93 -13.31
CA ALA A 46 -7.82 4.57 -13.78
C ALA A 46 -8.88 4.51 -12.67
N VAL A 47 -8.48 4.63 -11.39
CA VAL A 47 -9.40 4.51 -10.25
C VAL A 47 -9.72 5.88 -9.68
N ALA A 48 -10.98 6.27 -9.78
CA ALA A 48 -11.46 7.49 -9.15
C ALA A 48 -11.45 7.34 -7.61
N ARG A 49 -10.92 8.34 -6.90
CA ARG A 49 -10.83 8.34 -5.42
C ARG A 49 -12.19 8.10 -4.74
N SER A 50 -13.28 8.61 -5.30
CA SER A 50 -14.65 8.44 -4.77
C SER A 50 -15.18 7.01 -4.88
N ALA A 51 -14.66 6.24 -5.84
CA ALA A 51 -15.02 4.85 -6.08
C ALA A 51 -14.28 3.89 -5.13
N VAL A 52 -13.17 4.32 -4.53
CA VAL A 52 -12.40 3.51 -3.57
C VAL A 52 -13.23 3.30 -2.31
N GLU A 53 -13.36 2.03 -1.93
CA GLU A 53 -13.90 1.61 -0.64
C GLU A 53 -12.76 1.38 0.35
N GLU A 54 -11.78 0.57 -0.05
CA GLU A 54 -10.60 0.27 0.78
C GLU A 54 -9.34 0.03 -0.07
N VAL A 55 -8.19 0.29 0.54
CA VAL A 55 -6.88 -0.04 -0.01
C VAL A 55 -6.17 -0.98 0.95
N LEU A 56 -5.76 -2.15 0.45
CA LEU A 56 -5.10 -3.19 1.21
C LEU A 56 -3.69 -3.42 0.67
N PHE A 57 -2.70 -3.37 1.54
CA PHE A 57 -1.32 -3.78 1.25
C PHE A 57 -1.09 -5.17 1.84
N VAL A 58 -0.70 -6.10 0.97
CA VAL A 58 -0.38 -7.48 1.33
C VAL A 58 1.11 -7.68 1.13
N THR A 59 1.78 -8.18 2.17
CA THR A 59 3.18 -8.59 2.11
C THR A 59 3.28 -10.08 2.43
N GLY A 60 4.44 -10.70 2.21
CA GLY A 60 4.68 -12.08 2.62
C GLY A 60 4.53 -12.32 4.14
N THR A 61 4.56 -11.27 4.96
CA THR A 61 4.53 -11.34 6.43
C THR A 61 3.24 -10.83 7.06
N GLY A 62 2.31 -10.27 6.27
CA GLY A 62 1.06 -9.76 6.82
C GLY A 62 0.21 -8.96 5.82
N ARG A 63 -0.87 -8.35 6.34
CA ARG A 63 -1.76 -7.46 5.58
C ARG A 63 -2.05 -6.21 6.40
N CYS A 64 -2.01 -5.05 5.76
CA CYS A 64 -2.35 -3.77 6.35
C CYS A 64 -3.37 -3.07 5.45
N PHE A 65 -4.44 -2.51 6.02
CA PHE A 65 -5.41 -1.72 5.27
C PHE A 65 -5.24 -0.24 5.60
N VAL A 66 -5.51 0.62 4.63
CA VAL A 66 -5.54 2.07 4.79
C VAL A 66 -6.98 2.53 4.71
N ILE A 67 -7.47 3.11 5.80
CA ILE A 67 -8.72 3.88 5.80
C ILE A 67 -8.34 5.31 5.45
N GLY A 68 -8.94 5.87 4.41
CA GLY A 68 -8.77 7.29 4.07
C GLY A 68 -9.23 8.18 5.24
N PRO A 69 -8.74 9.43 5.34
CA PRO A 69 -9.22 10.36 6.36
C PRO A 69 -10.74 10.47 6.28
N GLN A 70 -11.43 10.18 7.39
CA GLN A 70 -12.85 10.49 7.53
C GLN A 70 -12.97 12.01 7.35
N ALA A 71 -13.70 12.41 6.31
CA ALA A 71 -14.05 13.81 6.09
C ALA A 71 -15.08 14.27 7.13
#